data_AF-A0A7C4WUN4-F1
#
_entry.id   AF-A0A7C4WUN4-F1
#
_cell.length_a   1.000
_cell.length_b   1.000
_cell.length_c   1.000
_cell.angle_alpha   90.00
_cell.angle_beta   90.00
_cell.angle_gamma   90.00
#
_symmetry.space_group_name_H-M   'P 1'
#
loop_
_entity.id
_entity.type
_entity.pdbx_description
1 polymer ?
#
loop_
_entity_poly.entity_id
_entity_poly.type
_entity_poly.pdbx_seq_one_letter_code
_entity_poly.pdbx_strand_id
1 'polypeptide(L)'
;MLTLEDADLIREFTGIDEILPLEDLTEYLKDVRVLYVPHYPAENRGGSRETILHHNKLVALDPWDGVLPREQRFISLLCTRFPCVEIRDLSPILDSLRLVKSEREIFLLREAGKLSALAITEAMRIIEPGMMEYHLRAVANYIFISHGAFGEGYHSIVASGRNI
;
A
#
# COMPACT_ATOMS: atom_id res chain seq x y z
N MET A 1 15.18 -12.00 1.45
CA MET A 1 14.67 -10.98 2.39
C MET A 1 15.91 -10.45 3.10
N LEU A 2 16.15 -9.15 3.06
CA LEU A 2 17.35 -8.54 3.67
C LEU A 2 17.23 -8.56 5.19
N THR A 3 18.35 -8.75 5.88
CA THR A 3 18.46 -8.83 7.34
C THR A 3 19.46 -7.80 7.88
N LEU A 4 19.65 -7.75 9.20
CA LEU A 4 20.70 -6.91 9.82
C LEU A 4 22.10 -7.27 9.34
N GLU A 5 22.34 -8.53 8.94
CA GLU A 5 23.62 -8.98 8.39
C GLU A 5 23.90 -8.35 7.01
N ASP A 6 22.86 -7.89 6.31
CA ASP A 6 22.93 -7.24 5.00
C ASP A 6 23.00 -5.70 5.10
N ALA A 7 23.43 -5.16 6.25
CA ALA A 7 23.38 -3.73 6.53
C ALA A 7 24.06 -2.88 5.45
N ASP A 8 25.25 -3.26 4.98
CA ASP A 8 25.98 -2.52 3.95
C ASP A 8 25.20 -2.42 2.64
N LEU A 9 24.55 -3.53 2.25
CA LEU A 9 23.70 -3.59 1.06
C LEU A 9 22.44 -2.73 1.21
N ILE A 10 21.83 -2.74 2.39
CA ILE A 10 20.68 -1.88 2.69
C ILE A 10 21.06 -0.41 2.61
N ARG A 11 22.21 0.00 3.18
CA ARG A 11 22.69 1.39 3.11
C ARG A 11 22.93 1.82 1.67
N GLU A 12 23.57 0.97 0.87
CA GLU A 12 23.81 1.24 -0.55
C GLU A 12 22.51 1.44 -1.34
N PHE A 13 21.51 0.57 -1.16
CA PHE A 13 20.26 0.63 -1.94
C PHE A 13 19.28 1.71 -1.47
N THR A 14 19.23 2.00 -0.17
CA THR A 14 18.20 2.86 0.42
C THR A 14 18.71 4.27 0.74
N GLY A 15 20.03 4.42 0.91
CA GLY A 15 20.63 5.65 1.41
C GLY A 15 20.36 5.92 2.89
N ILE A 16 19.88 4.93 3.67
CA ILE A 16 19.68 5.05 5.11
C ILE A 16 21.04 5.03 5.82
N ASP A 17 21.25 5.95 6.76
CA ASP A 17 22.53 6.10 7.49
C ASP A 17 22.75 4.98 8.52
N GLU A 18 21.73 4.70 9.34
CA GLU A 18 21.81 3.77 10.47
C GLU A 18 20.78 2.65 10.36
N ILE A 19 21.23 1.43 10.68
CA ILE A 19 20.40 0.22 10.68
C ILE A 19 20.63 -0.46 12.03
N LEU A 20 19.60 -0.48 12.86
CA LEU A 20 19.66 -0.97 14.23
C LEU A 20 18.63 -2.08 14.45
N PRO A 21 18.87 -3.00 15.40
CA PRO A 21 17.90 -4.00 15.80
C PRO A 21 16.65 -3.35 16.43
N LEU A 22 15.49 -4.02 16.32
CA LEU A 22 14.21 -3.47 16.80
C LEU A 22 14.21 -3.25 18.32
N GLU A 23 14.99 -4.05 19.04
CA GLU A 23 15.19 -3.98 20.48
C GLU A 23 15.72 -2.61 20.92
N ASP A 24 16.53 -1.96 20.09
CA ASP A 24 17.14 -0.67 20.37
C ASP A 24 16.18 0.51 20.16
N LEU A 25 14.99 0.27 19.57
CA LEU A 25 14.01 1.32 19.29
C LEU A 25 13.61 2.08 20.57
N THR A 26 13.52 1.38 21.71
CA THR A 26 13.13 2.03 22.98
C THR A 26 14.18 3.05 23.42
N GLU A 27 15.46 2.69 23.30
CA GLU A 27 16.59 3.55 23.65
C GLU A 27 16.68 4.74 22.69
N TYR A 28 16.46 4.51 21.39
CA TYR A 28 16.49 5.56 20.38
C TYR A 28 15.38 6.61 20.58
N LEU A 29 14.19 6.18 21.02
CA LEU A 29 13.05 7.05 21.22
C LEU A 29 13.11 7.85 22.54
N LYS A 30 14.00 7.51 23.49
CA LYS A 30 14.00 8.07 24.85
C LYS A 30 14.17 9.60 24.88
N ASP A 31 14.96 10.14 23.96
CA ASP A 31 15.33 11.57 23.91
C ASP A 31 14.52 12.35 22.86
N VAL A 32 13.66 11.65 22.11
CA VAL A 32 12.83 12.28 21.08
C VAL A 32 11.74 13.11 21.75
N ARG A 33 11.52 14.33 21.27
CA ARG A 33 10.43 15.19 21.75
C ARG A 33 9.19 15.16 20.87
N VAL A 34 9.36 14.96 19.57
CA VAL A 34 8.28 14.97 18.59
C VAL A 34 8.42 13.74 17.70
N LEU A 35 7.35 12.95 17.60
CA LEU A 35 7.26 11.81 16.68
C LEU A 35 6.19 12.05 15.64
N TYR A 36 6.57 11.93 14.37
CA TYR A 36 5.62 11.92 13.26
C TYR A 36 5.30 10.47 12.91
N VAL A 37 4.04 10.08 13.06
CA VAL A 37 3.57 8.73 12.73
C VAL A 37 2.33 8.81 11.84
N PRO A 38 2.12 7.88 10.89
CA PRO A 38 0.91 7.87 10.08
C PRO A 38 -0.32 7.64 10.97
N HIS A 39 -1.31 8.54 10.93
CA HIS A 39 -2.61 8.32 11.58
C HIS A 39 -3.58 7.56 10.67
N TYR A 40 -3.32 7.59 9.36
CA TYR A 40 -4.09 6.84 8.36
C TYR A 40 -3.46 5.48 8.07
N PRO A 41 -4.29 4.47 7.76
CA PRO A 41 -3.80 3.14 7.46
C PRO A 41 -2.97 3.12 6.18
N ALA A 42 -1.99 2.22 6.15
CA ALA A 42 -1.26 1.92 4.93
C ALA A 42 -2.19 1.31 3.87
N GLU A 43 -2.08 1.80 2.64
CA GLU A 43 -2.81 1.25 1.49
C GLU A 43 -2.15 -0.07 1.06
N ASN A 44 -2.88 -1.16 1.24
CA ASN A 44 -2.47 -2.48 0.73
C ASN A 44 -2.91 -2.65 -0.71
N ARG A 45 -2.35 -3.65 -1.40
CA ARG A 45 -2.73 -3.95 -2.80
C ARG A 45 -4.24 -4.15 -2.91
N GLY A 46 -4.84 -3.45 -3.88
CA GLY A 46 -6.28 -3.54 -4.17
C GLY A 46 -7.19 -2.86 -3.14
N GLY A 47 -6.63 -2.23 -2.10
CA GLY A 47 -7.38 -1.49 -1.09
C GLY A 47 -7.18 0.01 -1.23
N SER A 48 -8.27 0.76 -1.34
CA SER A 48 -8.21 2.21 -1.15
C SER A 48 -8.19 2.56 0.34
N ARG A 49 -7.64 3.71 0.68
CA ARG A 49 -7.68 4.22 2.06
C ARG A 49 -9.11 4.32 2.60
N GLU A 50 -10.05 4.74 1.76
CA GLU A 50 -11.46 4.82 2.14
C GLU A 50 -12.04 3.46 2.52
N THR A 51 -11.77 2.43 1.73
CA THR A 51 -12.24 1.06 2.02
C THR A 51 -11.69 0.57 3.36
N ILE A 52 -10.42 0.83 3.64
CA ILE A 52 -9.78 0.42 4.91
C ILE A 52 -10.36 1.21 6.09
N LEU A 53 -10.55 2.51 5.95
CA LEU A 53 -11.15 3.35 6.99
C LEU A 53 -12.61 2.94 7.27
N HIS A 54 -13.37 2.62 6.23
CA HIS A 54 -14.73 2.12 6.38
C HIS A 54 -14.75 0.80 7.14
N HIS A 55 -13.90 -0.16 6.75
CA HIS A 55 -13.77 -1.42 7.46
C HIS A 55 -13.36 -1.23 8.93
N ASN A 56 -12.34 -0.41 9.20
CA ASN A 56 -11.90 -0.07 10.55
C ASN A 56 -13.04 0.52 11.41
N LYS A 57 -13.88 1.36 10.82
CA LYS A 57 -15.05 1.93 11.50
C LYS A 57 -16.10 0.85 11.83
N LEU A 58 -16.36 -0.08 10.91
CA LEU A 58 -17.29 -1.18 11.16
C LEU A 58 -16.80 -2.10 12.28
N VAL A 59 -15.52 -2.48 12.26
CA VAL A 59 -14.89 -3.30 13.31
C VAL A 59 -14.97 -2.61 14.68
N ALA A 60 -14.66 -1.32 14.74
CA ALA A 60 -14.71 -0.57 16.00
C ALA A 60 -16.14 -0.42 16.56
N LEU A 61 -17.17 -0.48 15.72
CA LEU A 61 -18.57 -0.42 16.12
C LEU A 61 -19.18 -1.79 16.39
N ASP A 62 -18.49 -2.88 16.07
CA ASP A 62 -18.96 -4.24 16.29
C ASP A 62 -18.87 -4.59 17.79
N PRO A 63 -19.98 -4.89 18.47
CA PRO A 63 -19.98 -5.28 19.89
C PRO A 63 -19.19 -6.55 20.21
N TRP A 64 -18.90 -7.38 19.20
CA TRP A 64 -18.20 -8.66 19.35
C TRP A 64 -16.75 -8.63 18.88
N ASP A 65 -16.29 -7.51 18.32
CA ASP A 65 -14.90 -7.31 17.89
C ASP A 65 -14.32 -6.08 18.61
N GLY A 66 -14.78 -4.86 18.26
CA GLY A 66 -14.42 -3.62 18.94
C GLY A 66 -12.93 -3.27 18.88
N VAL A 67 -12.15 -3.95 18.04
CA VAL A 67 -10.70 -3.76 17.98
C VAL A 67 -10.35 -2.39 17.42
N LEU A 68 -9.47 -1.69 18.13
CA LEU A 68 -8.92 -0.43 17.64
C LEU A 68 -8.06 -0.65 16.38
N PRO A 69 -8.14 0.26 15.39
CA PRO A 69 -7.26 0.25 14.23
C PRO A 69 -5.78 0.14 14.62
N ARG A 70 -4.97 -0.51 13.77
CA ARG A 70 -3.54 -0.73 14.04
C ARG A 70 -2.81 0.57 14.40
N GLU A 71 -3.05 1.64 13.65
CA GLU A 71 -2.41 2.94 13.82
C GLU A 71 -2.78 3.55 15.18
N GLN A 72 -4.04 3.46 15.57
CA GLN A 72 -4.50 3.92 16.89
C GLN A 72 -3.92 3.08 18.03
N ARG A 73 -3.82 1.76 17.86
CA ARG A 73 -3.14 0.88 18.85
C ARG A 73 -1.67 1.26 19.01
N PHE A 74 -0.98 1.55 17.91
CA PHE A 74 0.41 1.96 17.94
C PHE A 74 0.60 3.32 18.60
N ILE A 75 -0.25 4.30 18.28
CA ILE A 75 -0.26 5.62 18.94
C ILE A 75 -0.53 5.48 20.45
N SER A 76 -1.52 4.68 20.85
CA SER A 76 -1.80 4.40 22.27
C SER A 76 -0.61 3.75 22.98
N LEU A 77 0.11 2.86 22.30
CA LEU A 77 1.33 2.23 22.84
C LEU A 77 2.44 3.26 23.03
N LEU A 78 2.64 4.17 22.06
CA LEU A 78 3.62 5.26 22.15
C LEU A 78 3.27 6.23 23.29
N CYS A 79 2.03 6.67 23.40
CA CYS A 79 1.57 7.53 24.50
C CYS A 79 1.78 6.87 25.88
N THR A 80 1.60 5.54 25.95
CA THR A 80 1.79 4.78 27.20
C THR A 80 3.27 4.64 27.57
N ARG A 81 4.14 4.36 26.60
CA ARG A 81 5.57 4.13 26.82
C ARG A 81 6.40 5.41 26.91
N PHE A 82 5.97 6.45 26.21
CA PHE A 82 6.68 7.74 26.08
C PHE A 82 5.70 8.90 26.29
N PRO A 83 5.20 9.13 27.51
CA PRO A 83 4.13 10.11 27.79
C PRO A 83 4.53 11.56 27.53
N CYS A 84 5.83 11.86 27.47
CA CYS A 84 6.36 13.20 27.22
C CYS A 84 6.59 13.50 25.73
N VAL A 85 6.39 12.53 24.85
CA VAL A 85 6.54 12.70 23.40
C VAL A 85 5.29 13.34 22.81
N GLU A 86 5.48 14.39 22.02
CA GLU A 86 4.43 14.94 21.17
C GLU A 86 4.26 14.08 19.91
N ILE A 87 3.09 13.49 19.71
CA ILE A 87 2.78 12.72 18.50
C ILE A 87 2.07 13.62 17.48
N ARG A 88 2.57 13.64 16.25
CA ARG A 88 2.02 14.40 15.12
C ARG A 88 1.68 13.48 13.95
N ASP A 89 0.66 13.86 13.20
CA ASP A 89 0.24 13.11 12.02
C ASP A 89 1.22 13.32 10.85
N LEU A 90 1.83 12.22 10.39
CA LEU A 90 2.70 12.18 9.23
C LEU A 90 1.93 12.13 7.90
N SER A 91 0.67 11.66 7.91
CA SER A 91 -0.07 11.33 6.70
C SER A 91 -0.26 12.52 5.74
N PRO A 92 -0.63 13.75 6.18
CA PRO A 92 -0.78 14.87 5.26
C PRO A 92 0.53 15.25 4.55
N ILE A 93 1.67 15.10 5.23
CA ILE A 93 2.99 15.35 4.65
C ILE A 93 3.25 14.33 3.55
N LEU A 94 3.07 13.04 3.83
CA LEU A 94 3.24 11.97 2.84
C LEU A 94 2.29 12.13 1.66
N ASP A 95 1.04 12.52 1.89
CA ASP A 95 0.08 12.75 0.82
C ASP A 95 0.51 13.90 -0.09
N SER A 96 1.02 14.99 0.48
CA SER A 96 1.53 16.12 -0.31
C SER A 96 2.74 15.72 -1.17
N LEU A 97 3.65 14.92 -0.62
CA LEU A 97 4.82 14.41 -1.34
C LEU A 97 4.40 13.42 -2.44
N ARG A 98 3.43 12.55 -2.16
CA ARG A 98 2.89 11.58 -3.13
C ARG A 98 2.02 12.25 -4.20
N LEU A 99 1.47 13.43 -3.97
CA LEU A 99 0.61 14.09 -4.95
C LEU A 99 1.38 14.45 -6.23
N VAL A 100 2.60 14.96 -6.09
CA VAL A 100 3.47 15.36 -7.19
C VAL A 100 4.42 14.23 -7.53
N LYS A 101 4.31 13.68 -8.75
CA LYS A 101 5.12 12.54 -9.18
C LYS A 101 6.49 12.98 -9.66
N SER A 102 7.52 12.21 -9.27
CA SER A 102 8.84 12.30 -9.88
C SER A 102 8.83 11.77 -11.33
N GLU A 103 9.84 12.14 -12.12
CA GLU A 103 10.00 11.62 -13.50
C GLU A 103 10.07 10.09 -13.54
N ARG A 104 10.70 9.47 -12.53
CA ARG A 104 10.77 8.01 -12.40
C ARG A 104 9.39 7.40 -12.18
N GLU A 105 8.56 7.99 -11.31
CA GLU A 105 7.19 7.53 -11.10
C GLU A 105 6.33 7.72 -12.34
N ILE A 106 6.46 8.86 -13.04
CA ILE A 106 5.75 9.11 -14.29
C ILE A 106 6.13 8.07 -15.35
N PHE A 107 7.42 7.73 -15.47
CA PHE A 107 7.87 6.67 -16.35
C PHE A 107 7.18 5.34 -16.04
N LEU A 108 7.16 4.93 -14.77
CA LEU A 108 6.48 3.69 -14.35
C LEU A 108 4.97 3.72 -14.62
N LEU A 109 4.31 4.85 -14.40
CA LEU A 109 2.89 5.03 -14.70
C LEU A 109 2.60 4.94 -16.21
N ARG A 110 3.50 5.45 -17.06
CA ARG A 110 3.39 5.30 -18.52
C ARG A 110 3.52 3.84 -18.94
N GLU A 111 4.47 3.10 -18.37
CA GLU A 111 4.60 1.66 -18.64
C GLU A 111 3.35 0.89 -18.19
N ALA A 112 2.85 1.16 -16.99
CA ALA A 112 1.59 0.56 -16.50
C ALA A 112 0.39 0.87 -17.42
N GLY A 113 0.30 2.10 -17.93
CA GLY A 113 -0.73 2.51 -18.89
C GLY A 113 -0.62 1.79 -20.23
N LYS A 114 0.61 1.61 -20.76
CA LYS A 114 0.84 0.83 -21.99
C LYS A 114 0.40 -0.62 -21.83
N LEU A 115 0.77 -1.26 -20.72
CA LEU A 115 0.38 -2.65 -20.44
C LEU A 115 -1.15 -2.78 -20.29
N SER A 116 -1.79 -1.80 -19.67
CA SER A 116 -3.25 -1.75 -19.54
C SER A 116 -3.94 -1.60 -20.90
N ALA A 117 -3.42 -0.75 -21.78
CA ALA A 117 -3.93 -0.61 -23.14
C ALA A 117 -3.76 -1.90 -23.97
N LEU A 118 -2.61 -2.57 -23.83
CA LEU A 118 -2.36 -3.86 -24.45
C LEU A 118 -3.33 -4.93 -23.93
N ALA A 119 -3.52 -5.00 -22.61
CA ALA A 119 -4.47 -5.93 -21.98
C ALA A 119 -5.90 -5.77 -22.51
N ILE A 120 -6.38 -4.52 -22.62
CA ILE A 120 -7.71 -4.22 -23.15
C ILE A 120 -7.78 -4.58 -24.64
N THR A 121 -6.75 -4.25 -25.43
CA THR A 121 -6.71 -4.55 -26.87
C THR A 121 -6.76 -6.05 -27.13
N GLU A 122 -5.99 -6.83 -26.38
CA GLU A 122 -6.00 -8.29 -26.50
C GLU A 122 -7.32 -8.89 -26.02
N ALA A 123 -7.90 -8.37 -24.93
CA ALA A 123 -9.24 -8.77 -24.50
C ALA A 123 -10.29 -8.54 -25.60
N MET A 124 -10.21 -7.42 -26.34
CA MET A 124 -11.09 -7.15 -27.48
C MET A 124 -10.88 -8.10 -28.67
N ARG A 125 -9.66 -8.61 -28.88
CA ARG A 125 -9.36 -9.53 -30.00
C ARG A 125 -9.90 -10.92 -29.79
N ILE A 126 -9.94 -11.39 -28.54
CA ILE A 126 -10.28 -12.78 -28.21
C ILE A 126 -11.76 -12.95 -27.82
N ILE A 127 -12.48 -11.85 -27.55
CA ILE A 127 -13.82 -11.94 -26.96
C ILE A 127 -14.81 -12.57 -27.94
N GLU A 128 -15.52 -13.59 -27.47
CA GLU A 128 -16.54 -14.31 -28.22
C GLU A 128 -17.77 -14.61 -27.35
N PRO A 129 -18.97 -14.70 -27.95
CA PRO A 129 -20.16 -15.14 -27.22
C PRO A 129 -19.94 -16.49 -26.53
N GLY A 130 -20.33 -16.58 -25.26
CA GLY A 130 -20.13 -17.77 -24.42
C GLY A 130 -18.87 -17.73 -23.54
N MET A 131 -17.98 -16.75 -23.74
CA MET A 131 -16.88 -16.53 -22.80
C MET A 131 -17.36 -15.94 -21.47
N MET A 132 -16.84 -16.48 -20.38
CA MET A 132 -17.00 -15.91 -19.04
C MET A 132 -16.10 -14.68 -18.82
N GLU A 133 -16.57 -13.72 -18.02
CA GLU A 133 -15.87 -12.48 -17.65
C GLU A 133 -14.45 -12.72 -17.12
N TYR A 134 -14.25 -13.78 -16.33
CA TYR A 134 -12.95 -14.09 -15.75
C TYR A 134 -11.91 -14.51 -16.80
N HIS A 135 -12.31 -14.95 -18.00
CA HIS A 135 -11.36 -15.24 -19.09
C HIS A 135 -10.67 -13.96 -19.58
N LEU A 136 -11.41 -12.85 -19.66
CA LEU A 136 -10.84 -11.56 -20.06
C LEU A 136 -9.89 -11.03 -18.97
N ARG A 137 -10.25 -11.21 -17.69
CA ARG A 137 -9.34 -10.92 -16.57
C ARG A 137 -8.07 -11.77 -16.62
N ALA A 138 -8.18 -13.05 -16.98
CA ALA A 138 -7.02 -13.94 -17.09
C ALA A 138 -6.03 -13.45 -18.16
N VAL A 139 -6.53 -12.97 -19.30
CA VAL A 139 -5.70 -12.42 -20.38
C VAL A 139 -5.01 -11.12 -19.96
N ALA A 140 -5.72 -10.22 -19.29
CA ALA A 140 -5.11 -9.01 -18.73
C ALA A 140 -3.97 -9.35 -17.76
N ASN A 141 -4.21 -10.27 -16.82
CA ASN A 141 -3.19 -10.71 -15.86
C ASN A 141 -2.00 -11.40 -16.54
N TYR A 142 -2.24 -12.22 -17.56
CA TYR A 142 -1.17 -12.83 -18.36
C TYR A 142 -0.27 -11.75 -18.97
N ILE A 143 -0.85 -10.70 -19.54
CA ILE A 143 -0.11 -9.58 -20.14
C ILE A 143 0.70 -8.85 -19.07
N PHE A 144 0.11 -8.53 -17.91
CA PHE A 144 0.82 -7.85 -16.83
C PHE A 144 2.03 -8.67 -16.35
N ILE A 145 1.82 -9.94 -16.01
CA ILE A 145 2.85 -10.81 -15.44
C ILE A 145 3.95 -11.10 -16.46
N SER A 146 3.59 -11.38 -17.72
CA SER A 146 4.57 -11.64 -18.79
C SER A 146 5.49 -10.44 -19.09
N HIS A 147 5.05 -9.22 -18.77
CA HIS A 147 5.84 -7.99 -18.91
C HIS A 147 6.51 -7.55 -17.60
N GLY A 148 6.58 -8.44 -16.60
CA GLY A 148 7.27 -8.18 -15.34
C GLY A 148 6.51 -7.28 -14.36
N ALA A 149 5.25 -6.94 -14.66
CA ALA A 149 4.39 -6.30 -13.68
C ALA A 149 3.91 -7.35 -12.66
N PHE A 150 3.67 -6.92 -11.42
CA PHE A 150 3.21 -7.84 -10.38
C PHE A 150 1.77 -8.33 -10.63
N GLY A 151 0.96 -7.55 -11.37
CA GLY A 151 -0.43 -7.85 -11.67
C GLY A 151 -1.28 -6.59 -11.73
N GLU A 152 -2.59 -6.76 -11.52
CA GLU A 152 -3.57 -5.67 -11.52
C GLU A 152 -3.35 -4.67 -10.36
N GLY A 153 -3.62 -3.38 -10.63
CA GLY A 153 -3.55 -2.33 -9.60
C GLY A 153 -4.71 -2.37 -8.60
N TYR A 154 -5.86 -2.85 -9.06
CA TYR A 154 -7.07 -3.14 -8.28
C TYR A 154 -7.80 -4.31 -8.94
N HIS A 155 -8.79 -4.89 -8.25
CA HIS A 155 -9.56 -6.00 -8.81
C HIS A 155 -10.25 -5.61 -10.12
N SER A 156 -9.91 -6.31 -11.19
CA SER A 156 -10.47 -6.07 -12.52
C SER A 156 -11.98 -6.17 -12.50
N ILE A 157 -12.64 -5.12 -12.99
CA ILE A 157 -14.09 -5.07 -13.17
C ILE A 157 -14.36 -5.50 -14.61
N VAL A 158 -14.90 -6.71 -14.76
CA VAL A 158 -15.34 -7.25 -16.05
C VAL A 158 -16.78 -7.68 -15.86
N ALA A 159 -17.72 -6.82 -16.27
CA ALA A 159 -19.15 -7.03 -16.06
C ALA A 159 -19.87 -7.04 -17.41
N SER A 160 -20.78 -7.99 -17.59
CA SER A 160 -21.57 -8.20 -18.78
C SER A 160 -23.06 -8.37 -18.44
N GLY A 161 -23.93 -7.79 -19.27
CA GLY A 161 -25.37 -7.93 -19.11
C GLY A 161 -25.90 -7.45 -17.75
N ARG A 162 -26.46 -8.38 -16.96
CA ARG A 162 -27.10 -8.10 -15.66
C ARG A 162 -26.11 -7.96 -14.50
N ASN A 163 -24.82 -8.14 -14.74
CA ASN A 163 -23.77 -8.01 -13.72
C ASN A 163 -23.24 -6.57 -13.55
N ILE A 164 -23.76 -5.63 -14.34
CA ILE A 164 -23.48 -4.18 -14.22
C ILE A 164 -24.24 -3.59 -13.04
#